data_AF-A0A2W4KD09-F1
#
_entry.id   AF-A0A2W4KD09-F1
#
_cell.length_a   1.000
_cell.length_b   1.000
_cell.length_c   1.000
_cell.angle_alpha   90.00
_cell.angle_beta   90.00
_cell.angle_gamma   90.00
#
_symmetry.space_group_name_H-M   'P 1'
#
loop_
_entity.id
_entity.type
_entity.pdbx_description
1 polymer ?
#
loop_
_entity_poly.entity_id
_entity_poly.type
_entity_poly.pdbx_seq_one_letter_code
_entity_poly.pdbx_strand_id
1 'polypeptide(L)'
;MLNLLAISYENIGPFKDQKISIFFQQGNYLIKAPIGTGKSFLFFDGPSYALYKNASRNILNVQSKTGSIKLLFEANGQTFFIVRQLKQGKSRDSTSSQLFSITNSGTELLEKLKNGSLLSFGMDIGEELSKYQIPLEELTFKNESDLQQQLNELLPPQEVFVSTIFLLQDAQNIFEMQPAERLEVLKNVFGLLGIDESKELIKDKRNEIKYQIRAYQDTSRHEEKMKHYLQRLSTFFGALENNDLTTSQVDSAKEIFSELDSLKDKLSIQNFSLDKALFDFIAPVQEKLAQEQQKYQQKKTEFGVYQEQIQTFNTQIQSQDQQLSTLSRKLQSLETLLKGINPEFVGQLRKEKTTLINDQVKLENQAYTPQFQDFYTHYAQELELQERNNFSL
;
A
#
# COMPACT_ATOMS: atom_id res chain seq x y z
N MET A 1 -11.28 -55.45 -16.02
CA MET A 1 -12.29 -55.46 -17.10
C MET A 1 -13.67 -55.38 -16.44
N LEU A 2 -14.56 -54.51 -16.91
CA LEU A 2 -15.88 -54.30 -16.31
C LEU A 2 -16.88 -55.33 -16.87
N ASN A 3 -17.60 -56.00 -15.99
CA ASN A 3 -18.63 -56.98 -16.34
C ASN A 3 -19.94 -56.63 -15.62
N LEU A 4 -21.03 -56.43 -16.36
CA LEU A 4 -22.35 -56.19 -15.76
C LEU A 4 -22.97 -57.55 -15.44
N LEU A 5 -23.47 -57.73 -14.22
CA LEU A 5 -24.05 -59.02 -13.76
C LEU A 5 -25.57 -58.94 -13.77
N ALA A 6 -26.15 -57.98 -13.04
CA ALA A 6 -27.59 -57.79 -13.00
C ALA A 6 -27.94 -56.33 -12.71
N ILE A 7 -29.07 -55.85 -13.22
CA ILE A 7 -29.57 -54.50 -12.93
C ILE A 7 -31.07 -54.57 -12.66
N SER A 8 -31.54 -53.87 -11.62
CA SER A 8 -32.97 -53.66 -11.37
C SER A 8 -33.35 -52.20 -11.44
N TYR A 9 -34.56 -51.98 -11.94
CA TYR A 9 -35.17 -50.67 -12.13
C TYR A 9 -36.50 -50.63 -11.42
N GLU A 10 -36.81 -49.48 -10.80
CA GLU A 10 -38.13 -49.15 -10.28
C GLU A 10 -38.48 -47.73 -10.66
N ASN A 11 -39.61 -47.52 -11.33
CA ASN A 11 -40.09 -46.20 -11.76
C ASN A 11 -39.12 -45.45 -12.69
N ILE A 12 -38.46 -46.16 -13.62
CA ILE A 12 -37.46 -45.60 -14.53
C ILE A 12 -38.01 -45.53 -15.96
N GLY A 13 -37.71 -44.44 -16.67
CA GLY A 13 -38.12 -44.25 -18.06
C GLY A 13 -39.64 -44.37 -18.25
N PRO A 14 -40.14 -45.21 -19.18
CA PRO A 14 -41.58 -45.41 -19.37
C PRO A 14 -42.25 -46.33 -18.32
N PHE A 15 -41.48 -46.96 -17.43
CA PHE A 15 -41.98 -48.03 -16.54
C PHE A 15 -42.47 -47.48 -15.20
N LYS A 16 -43.72 -47.02 -15.16
CA LYS A 16 -44.37 -46.55 -13.94
C LYS A 16 -44.87 -47.71 -13.07
N ASP A 17 -44.60 -47.65 -11.78
CA ASP A 17 -44.99 -48.61 -10.73
C ASP A 17 -44.59 -50.05 -11.07
N GLN A 18 -43.49 -50.19 -11.80
CA GLN A 18 -42.96 -51.46 -12.27
C GLN A 18 -41.53 -51.67 -11.77
N LYS A 19 -41.29 -52.86 -11.23
CA LYS A 19 -39.95 -53.38 -10.95
C LYS A 19 -39.52 -54.27 -12.11
N ILE A 20 -38.37 -53.97 -12.70
CA ILE A 20 -37.83 -54.71 -13.84
C ILE A 20 -36.38 -55.05 -13.53
N SER A 21 -36.05 -56.34 -13.52
CA SER A 21 -34.70 -56.82 -13.36
C SER A 21 -34.18 -57.46 -14.65
N ILE A 22 -32.91 -57.23 -14.96
CA ILE A 22 -32.20 -57.79 -16.10
C ILE A 22 -30.96 -58.51 -15.59
N PHE A 23 -30.75 -59.75 -16.04
CA PHE A 23 -29.60 -60.58 -15.68
C PHE A 23 -28.72 -60.77 -16.91
N PHE A 24 -27.54 -60.18 -16.93
CA PHE A 24 -26.61 -60.28 -18.04
C PHE A 24 -25.80 -61.58 -17.92
N GLN A 25 -25.99 -62.49 -18.88
CA GLN A 25 -25.15 -63.70 -18.99
C GLN A 25 -24.10 -63.48 -20.09
N GLN A 26 -23.04 -64.27 -20.11
CA GLN A 26 -22.09 -64.21 -21.22
C GLN A 26 -22.75 -64.69 -22.52
N GLY A 27 -22.56 -63.92 -23.60
CA GLY A 27 -23.06 -64.24 -24.92
C GLY A 27 -23.60 -63.03 -25.68
N ASN A 28 -24.19 -63.30 -26.84
CA ASN A 28 -24.78 -62.28 -27.71
C ASN A 28 -26.31 -62.29 -27.54
N TYR A 29 -26.88 -61.10 -27.33
CA TYR A 29 -28.33 -60.93 -27.20
C TYR A 29 -28.89 -60.10 -28.34
N LEU A 30 -30.03 -60.55 -28.89
CA LEU A 30 -30.82 -59.75 -29.80
C LEU A 30 -32.09 -59.27 -29.08
N ILE A 31 -32.18 -57.96 -28.85
CA ILE A 31 -33.33 -57.35 -28.18
C ILE A 31 -34.23 -56.71 -29.23
N LYS A 32 -35.33 -57.37 -29.56
CA LYS A 32 -36.35 -56.86 -30.49
C LYS A 32 -37.54 -56.31 -29.71
N ALA A 33 -37.74 -54.99 -29.77
CA ALA A 33 -38.90 -54.34 -29.18
C ALA A 33 -39.33 -53.12 -30.02
N PRO A 34 -40.64 -52.80 -30.08
CA PRO A 34 -41.15 -51.60 -30.73
C PRO A 34 -40.50 -50.30 -30.24
N ILE A 35 -40.65 -49.24 -31.02
CA ILE A 35 -40.17 -47.90 -30.62
C ILE A 35 -40.98 -47.44 -29.40
N GLY A 36 -40.30 -46.82 -28.42
CA GLY A 36 -40.93 -46.28 -27.22
C GLY A 36 -41.12 -47.26 -26.06
N THR A 37 -40.75 -48.54 -26.20
CA THR A 37 -40.90 -49.54 -25.13
C THR A 37 -39.85 -49.45 -24.02
N GLY A 38 -39.00 -48.42 -24.00
CA GLY A 38 -37.98 -48.23 -22.97
C GLY A 38 -36.71 -49.07 -23.15
N LYS A 39 -36.51 -49.71 -24.31
CA LYS A 39 -35.27 -50.48 -24.61
C LYS A 39 -33.99 -49.68 -24.35
N SER A 40 -33.94 -48.42 -24.81
CA SER A 40 -32.77 -47.56 -24.62
C SER A 40 -32.50 -47.29 -23.13
N PHE A 41 -33.56 -47.06 -22.36
CA PHE A 41 -33.46 -46.88 -20.91
C PHE A 41 -32.92 -48.13 -20.20
N LEU A 42 -33.44 -49.31 -20.55
CA LEU A 42 -33.09 -50.57 -19.87
C LEU A 42 -31.66 -51.03 -20.13
N PHE A 43 -31.15 -50.82 -21.34
CA PHE A 43 -29.87 -51.41 -21.76
C PHE A 43 -28.74 -50.39 -21.93
N PHE A 44 -29.04 -49.09 -22.00
CA PHE A 44 -28.02 -48.05 -22.24
C PHE A 44 -28.06 -46.96 -21.16
N ASP A 45 -29.16 -46.21 -21.06
CA ASP A 45 -29.22 -45.07 -20.13
C ASP A 45 -29.15 -45.51 -18.67
N GLY A 46 -29.79 -46.63 -18.34
CA GLY A 46 -29.82 -47.22 -17.00
C GLY A 46 -28.43 -47.62 -16.49
N PRO A 47 -27.68 -48.49 -17.18
CA PRO A 47 -26.32 -48.86 -16.77
C PRO A 47 -25.36 -47.66 -16.76
N SER A 48 -25.43 -46.77 -17.74
CA SER A 48 -24.61 -45.54 -17.77
C SER A 48 -24.90 -44.63 -16.59
N TYR A 49 -26.17 -44.46 -16.22
CA TYR A 49 -26.54 -43.66 -15.05
C TYR A 49 -26.14 -44.34 -13.74
N ALA A 50 -26.28 -45.66 -13.64
CA ALA A 50 -25.84 -46.42 -12.47
C ALA A 50 -24.33 -46.26 -12.21
N LEU A 51 -23.50 -46.30 -13.25
CA LEU A 51 -22.05 -46.22 -13.11
C LEU A 51 -21.51 -44.79 -13.03
N TYR A 52 -22.03 -43.88 -13.85
CA TYR A 52 -21.43 -42.53 -14.02
C TYR A 52 -22.35 -41.37 -13.62
N LYS A 53 -23.58 -41.65 -13.16
CA LYS A 53 -24.62 -40.62 -12.95
C LYS A 53 -24.91 -39.78 -14.20
N ASN A 54 -24.58 -40.31 -15.37
CA ASN A 54 -24.74 -39.61 -16.64
C ASN A 54 -25.99 -40.11 -17.35
N ALA A 55 -26.85 -39.18 -17.73
CA ALA A 55 -27.97 -39.41 -18.62
C ALA A 55 -28.22 -38.16 -19.45
N SER A 56 -28.42 -38.35 -20.75
CA SER A 56 -28.77 -37.27 -21.68
C SER A 56 -30.22 -36.80 -21.52
N ARG A 57 -31.07 -37.61 -20.86
CA ARG A 57 -32.51 -37.41 -20.70
C ARG A 57 -32.90 -37.68 -19.25
N ASN A 58 -34.09 -37.24 -18.85
CA ASN A 58 -34.56 -37.57 -17.50
C ASN A 58 -34.80 -39.08 -17.36
N ILE A 59 -34.24 -39.66 -16.29
CA ILE A 59 -34.24 -41.09 -16.00
C ILE A 59 -35.47 -41.48 -15.18
N LEU A 60 -35.89 -40.65 -14.23
CA LEU A 60 -37.08 -40.91 -13.42
C LEU A 60 -38.34 -40.83 -14.28
N ASN A 61 -39.27 -41.75 -14.08
CA ASN A 61 -40.58 -41.68 -14.73
C ASN A 61 -41.29 -40.36 -14.38
N VAL A 62 -41.80 -39.67 -15.39
CA VAL A 62 -42.39 -38.32 -15.25
C VAL A 62 -43.56 -38.27 -14.25
N GLN A 63 -44.26 -39.40 -14.04
CA GLN A 63 -45.41 -39.49 -13.14
C GLN A 63 -45.05 -40.01 -11.74
N SER A 64 -43.80 -40.45 -11.53
CA SER A 64 -43.35 -41.03 -10.27
C SER A 64 -42.59 -40.02 -9.43
N LYS A 65 -42.81 -40.03 -8.11
CA LYS A 65 -42.09 -39.15 -7.16
C LYS A 65 -40.71 -39.70 -6.79
N THR A 66 -40.54 -41.01 -6.87
CA THR A 66 -39.32 -41.73 -6.50
C THR A 66 -39.10 -42.89 -7.46
N GLY A 67 -37.85 -43.26 -7.65
CA GLY A 67 -37.44 -44.42 -8.43
C GLY A 67 -36.07 -44.92 -8.00
N SER A 68 -35.69 -46.11 -8.43
CA SER A 68 -34.41 -46.70 -8.05
C SER A 68 -33.75 -47.43 -9.22
N ILE A 69 -32.42 -47.38 -9.24
CA ILE A 69 -31.58 -48.18 -10.12
C ILE A 69 -30.58 -48.90 -9.23
N LYS A 70 -30.58 -50.23 -9.27
CA LYS A 70 -29.64 -51.05 -8.51
C LYS A 70 -28.85 -51.88 -9.50
N LEU A 71 -27.52 -51.79 -9.48
CA LEU A 71 -26.65 -52.49 -10.41
C LEU A 71 -25.64 -53.34 -9.64
N LEU A 72 -25.58 -54.61 -10.01
CA LEU A 72 -24.56 -55.57 -9.62
C LEU A 72 -23.57 -55.69 -10.77
N PHE A 73 -22.30 -55.42 -10.51
CA PHE A 73 -21.23 -55.46 -11.50
C PHE A 73 -19.92 -55.97 -10.90
N GLU A 74 -19.03 -56.42 -11.76
CA GLU A 74 -17.68 -56.85 -11.39
C GLU A 74 -16.66 -55.93 -12.07
N ALA A 75 -15.72 -55.43 -11.29
CA ALA A 75 -14.61 -54.62 -11.77
C ALA A 75 -13.32 -55.11 -11.12
N ASN A 76 -12.31 -55.37 -11.95
CA ASN A 76 -10.98 -55.82 -11.53
C ASN A 76 -10.99 -57.08 -10.63
N GLY A 77 -11.94 -57.99 -10.87
CA GLY A 77 -12.08 -59.26 -10.14
C GLY A 77 -12.84 -59.15 -8.80
N GLN A 78 -13.37 -57.97 -8.45
CA GLN A 78 -14.20 -57.76 -7.26
C GLN A 78 -15.63 -57.42 -7.67
N THR A 79 -16.60 -57.97 -6.91
CA THR A 79 -18.03 -57.73 -7.13
C THR A 79 -18.51 -56.54 -6.30
N PHE A 80 -19.23 -55.63 -6.96
CA PHE A 80 -19.81 -54.43 -6.36
C PHE A 80 -21.31 -54.36 -6.62
N PHE A 81 -22.02 -53.81 -5.65
CA PHE A 81 -23.44 -53.52 -5.74
C PHE A 81 -23.67 -52.04 -5.48
N ILE A 82 -24.17 -51.32 -6.48
CA ILE A 82 -24.49 -49.90 -6.38
C ILE A 82 -26.00 -49.71 -6.40
N VAL A 83 -26.51 -48.90 -5.47
CA VAL A 83 -27.92 -48.52 -5.37
C VAL A 83 -27.99 -47.02 -5.57
N ARG A 84 -28.77 -46.57 -6.57
CA ARG A 84 -29.09 -45.15 -6.78
C ARG A 84 -30.58 -44.95 -6.60
N GLN A 85 -30.94 -44.17 -5.58
CA GLN A 85 -32.30 -43.76 -5.30
C GLN A 85 -32.53 -42.36 -5.89
N LEU A 86 -33.53 -42.23 -6.76
CA LEU A 86 -33.93 -40.99 -7.40
C LEU A 86 -35.18 -40.44 -6.71
N LYS A 87 -35.23 -39.13 -6.51
CA LYS A 87 -36.39 -38.42 -5.99
C LYS A 87 -36.65 -37.18 -6.83
N GLN A 88 -37.91 -36.98 -7.17
CA GLN A 88 -38.36 -35.89 -8.01
C GLN A 88 -37.97 -34.53 -7.40
N GLY A 89 -37.22 -33.75 -8.16
CA GLY A 89 -36.79 -32.41 -7.77
C GLY A 89 -37.59 -31.31 -8.48
N LYS A 90 -37.42 -30.05 -8.03
CA LYS A 90 -38.09 -28.89 -8.64
C LYS A 90 -37.48 -28.49 -10.00
N SER A 91 -36.18 -28.72 -10.19
CA SER A 91 -35.43 -28.39 -11.41
C SER A 91 -34.68 -29.59 -11.98
N ARG A 92 -34.03 -30.38 -11.12
CA ARG A 92 -33.36 -31.64 -11.44
C ARG A 92 -33.63 -32.65 -10.33
N ASP A 93 -33.79 -33.91 -10.71
CA ASP A 93 -34.03 -34.98 -9.74
C ASP A 93 -32.81 -35.17 -8.84
N SER A 94 -33.07 -35.32 -7.55
CA SER A 94 -32.03 -35.59 -6.56
C SER A 94 -31.73 -37.09 -6.54
N THR A 95 -30.44 -37.43 -6.40
CA THR A 95 -29.97 -38.82 -6.32
C THR A 95 -29.24 -39.02 -5.01
N SER A 96 -29.59 -40.08 -4.28
CA SER A 96 -28.80 -40.59 -3.16
C SER A 96 -28.32 -41.99 -3.50
N SER A 97 -27.03 -42.22 -3.36
CA SER A 97 -26.40 -43.48 -3.73
C SER A 97 -25.89 -44.25 -2.51
N GLN A 98 -25.73 -45.55 -2.66
CA GLN A 98 -25.01 -46.44 -1.74
C GLN A 98 -24.17 -47.40 -2.58
N LEU A 99 -22.98 -47.75 -2.09
CA LEU A 99 -22.08 -48.67 -2.76
C LEU A 99 -21.66 -49.76 -1.77
N PHE A 100 -21.72 -51.00 -2.20
CA PHE A 100 -21.37 -52.16 -1.39
C PHE A 100 -20.34 -53.04 -2.11
N SER A 101 -19.37 -53.57 -1.39
CA SER A 101 -18.52 -54.66 -1.85
C SER A 101 -19.10 -56.01 -1.41
N ILE A 102 -18.98 -57.00 -2.29
CA ILE A 102 -19.45 -58.36 -2.05
C ILE A 102 -18.29 -59.33 -2.19
N THR A 103 -18.16 -60.24 -1.23
CA THR A 103 -17.08 -61.25 -1.19
C THR A 103 -17.31 -62.41 -2.16
N ASN A 104 -18.57 -62.75 -2.46
CA ASN A 104 -18.91 -63.76 -3.46
C ASN A 104 -18.47 -63.33 -4.87
N SER A 105 -18.03 -64.32 -5.65
CA SER A 105 -17.73 -64.12 -7.07
C SER A 105 -18.99 -63.78 -7.87
N GLY A 106 -18.83 -63.01 -8.95
CA GLY A 106 -19.95 -62.61 -9.81
C GLY A 106 -20.71 -63.80 -10.40
N THR A 107 -20.01 -64.90 -10.71
CA THR A 107 -20.59 -66.14 -11.22
C THR A 107 -21.47 -66.84 -10.19
N GLU A 108 -21.02 -66.95 -8.93
CA GLU A 108 -21.81 -67.54 -7.85
C GLU A 108 -23.08 -66.74 -7.58
N LEU A 109 -22.98 -65.41 -7.63
CA LEU A 109 -24.12 -64.52 -7.43
C LEU A 109 -25.15 -64.66 -8.54
N LEU A 110 -24.69 -64.71 -9.79
CA LEU A 110 -25.56 -64.93 -10.94
C LEU A 110 -26.31 -66.26 -10.84
N GLU A 111 -25.64 -67.35 -10.44
CA GLU A 111 -26.29 -68.67 -10.28
C GLU A 111 -27.36 -68.65 -9.19
N LYS A 112 -27.08 -68.02 -8.04
CA LYS A 112 -28.04 -67.91 -6.92
C LYS A 112 -29.26 -67.05 -7.26
N LEU A 113 -29.07 -65.97 -8.00
CA LEU A 113 -30.12 -65.01 -8.35
C LEU A 113 -30.93 -65.42 -9.60
N LYS A 114 -30.50 -66.46 -10.33
CA LYS A 114 -31.05 -66.81 -11.64
C LYS A 114 -32.48 -67.33 -11.53
N ASN A 115 -33.43 -66.62 -12.14
CA ASN A 115 -34.81 -67.09 -12.40
C ASN A 115 -34.99 -67.68 -13.83
N GLY A 116 -33.92 -68.14 -14.47
CA GLY A 116 -33.94 -68.77 -15.80
C GLY A 116 -34.20 -67.82 -16.99
N SER A 117 -34.69 -66.60 -16.77
CA SER A 117 -34.99 -65.58 -17.78
C SER A 117 -34.02 -64.39 -17.72
N LEU A 118 -33.73 -63.80 -18.90
CA LEU A 118 -32.90 -62.59 -19.01
C LEU A 118 -33.57 -61.38 -18.33
N LEU A 119 -34.90 -61.28 -18.45
CA LEU A 119 -35.70 -60.16 -17.99
C LEU A 119 -36.82 -60.68 -17.08
N SER A 120 -36.92 -60.10 -15.89
CA SER A 120 -37.87 -60.49 -14.85
C SER A 120 -38.67 -59.27 -14.40
N PHE A 121 -40.00 -59.39 -14.37
CA PHE A 121 -40.91 -58.35 -13.90
C PHE A 121 -41.33 -58.61 -12.46
N GLY A 122 -41.45 -57.56 -11.65
CA GLY A 122 -41.80 -57.66 -10.24
C GLY A 122 -40.66 -58.08 -9.31
N MET A 123 -39.45 -58.25 -9.85
CA MET A 123 -38.26 -58.67 -9.10
C MET A 123 -37.32 -57.48 -8.88
N ASP A 124 -36.73 -57.40 -7.70
CA ASP A 124 -35.70 -56.44 -7.32
C ASP A 124 -34.44 -57.17 -6.82
N ILE A 125 -33.28 -56.85 -7.40
CA ILE A 125 -32.06 -57.59 -7.05
C ILE A 125 -31.60 -57.32 -5.60
N GLY A 126 -31.89 -56.14 -5.03
CA GLY A 126 -31.55 -55.86 -3.64
C GLY A 126 -32.38 -56.68 -2.65
N GLU A 127 -33.67 -56.86 -2.93
CA GLU A 127 -34.56 -57.73 -2.16
C GLU A 127 -34.10 -59.19 -2.22
N GLU A 128 -33.68 -59.67 -3.39
CA GLU A 128 -33.20 -61.03 -3.58
C GLU A 128 -31.84 -61.25 -2.91
N LEU A 129 -30.88 -60.33 -3.03
CA LEU A 129 -29.61 -60.39 -2.28
C LEU A 129 -29.84 -60.51 -0.77
N SER A 130 -30.82 -59.76 -0.24
CA SER A 130 -31.21 -59.81 1.18
C SER A 130 -31.82 -61.16 1.56
N LYS A 131 -32.70 -61.72 0.70
CA LYS A 131 -33.35 -63.01 0.89
C LYS A 131 -32.36 -64.17 0.92
N TYR A 132 -31.32 -64.13 0.10
CA TYR A 132 -30.23 -65.11 0.09
C TYR A 132 -29.14 -64.85 1.15
N GLN A 133 -29.32 -63.85 2.02
CA GLN A 133 -28.40 -63.48 3.10
C GLN A 133 -26.96 -63.23 2.60
N ILE A 134 -26.83 -62.57 1.45
CA ILE A 134 -25.51 -62.27 0.88
C ILE A 134 -24.87 -61.13 1.68
N PRO A 135 -23.64 -61.29 2.21
CA PRO A 135 -22.99 -60.25 3.00
C PRO A 135 -22.65 -59.06 2.10
N LEU A 136 -23.14 -57.88 2.48
CA LEU A 136 -22.87 -56.60 1.82
C LEU A 136 -22.03 -55.74 2.75
N GLU A 137 -20.83 -55.37 2.32
CA GLU A 137 -19.97 -54.42 3.06
C GLU A 137 -20.13 -53.02 2.47
N GLU A 138 -20.71 -52.10 3.23
CA GLU A 138 -20.96 -50.73 2.73
C GLU A 138 -19.66 -49.91 2.66
N LEU A 139 -19.39 -49.37 1.49
CA LEU A 139 -18.28 -48.43 1.25
C LEU A 139 -18.77 -47.02 1.55
N THR A 140 -18.24 -46.43 2.61
CA THR A 140 -18.64 -45.09 3.06
C THR A 140 -17.94 -43.97 2.28
N PHE A 141 -18.67 -42.90 1.99
CA PHE A 141 -18.19 -41.70 1.30
C PHE A 141 -18.92 -40.47 1.84
N LYS A 142 -18.32 -39.27 1.75
CA LYS A 142 -18.91 -38.06 2.37
C LYS A 142 -20.01 -37.44 1.50
N ASN A 143 -19.88 -37.54 0.18
CA ASN A 143 -20.80 -36.94 -0.77
C ASN A 143 -20.80 -37.72 -2.11
N GLU A 144 -21.73 -37.40 -3.00
CA GLU A 144 -21.88 -38.04 -4.32
C GLU A 144 -20.67 -37.83 -5.26
N SER A 145 -19.91 -36.73 -5.11
CA SER A 145 -18.69 -36.48 -5.89
C SER A 145 -17.58 -37.44 -5.47
N ASP A 146 -17.43 -37.69 -4.17
CA ASP A 146 -16.44 -38.63 -3.63
C ASP A 146 -16.73 -40.05 -4.12
N LEU A 147 -18.00 -40.48 -4.11
CA LEU A 147 -18.41 -41.76 -4.71
C LEU A 147 -18.04 -41.82 -6.19
N GLN A 148 -18.32 -40.77 -6.95
CA GLN A 148 -18.03 -40.76 -8.38
C GLN A 148 -16.51 -40.79 -8.64
N GLN A 149 -15.69 -40.16 -7.80
CA GLN A 149 -14.23 -40.26 -7.87
C GLN A 149 -13.75 -41.69 -7.63
N GLN A 150 -14.26 -42.37 -6.59
CA GLN A 150 -13.95 -43.77 -6.33
C GLN A 150 -14.33 -44.68 -7.51
N LEU A 151 -15.50 -44.45 -8.10
CA LEU A 151 -15.93 -45.17 -9.31
C LEU A 151 -15.03 -44.86 -10.51
N ASN A 152 -14.59 -43.61 -10.69
CA ASN A 152 -13.70 -43.23 -11.79
C ASN A 152 -12.29 -43.84 -11.66
N GLU A 153 -11.85 -44.20 -10.46
CA GLU A 153 -10.60 -44.96 -10.25
C GLU A 153 -10.76 -46.45 -10.62
N LEU A 154 -11.95 -47.01 -10.41
CA LEU A 154 -12.26 -48.43 -10.66
C LEU A 154 -12.69 -48.71 -12.10
N LEU A 155 -13.44 -47.79 -12.69
CA LEU A 155 -14.10 -47.91 -13.97
C LEU A 155 -13.29 -47.22 -15.07
N PRO A 156 -13.42 -47.64 -16.34
CA PRO A 156 -12.89 -46.85 -17.44
C PRO A 156 -13.50 -45.44 -17.44
N PRO A 157 -12.80 -44.41 -17.95
CA PRO A 157 -13.38 -43.08 -18.05
C PRO A 157 -14.70 -43.10 -18.83
N GLN A 158 -15.64 -42.25 -18.44
CA GLN A 158 -17.01 -42.27 -18.97
C GLN A 158 -17.04 -42.19 -20.50
N GLU A 159 -16.21 -41.33 -21.10
CA GLU A 159 -16.14 -41.13 -22.54
C GLU A 159 -15.64 -42.39 -23.25
N VAL A 160 -14.70 -43.10 -22.62
CA VAL A 160 -14.21 -44.39 -23.10
C VAL A 160 -15.33 -45.41 -23.01
N PHE A 161 -16.01 -45.49 -21.87
CA PHE A 161 -17.11 -46.43 -21.65
C PHE A 161 -18.25 -46.24 -22.66
N VAL A 162 -18.68 -45.00 -22.88
CA VAL A 162 -19.74 -44.69 -23.86
C VAL A 162 -19.26 -44.94 -25.29
N SER A 163 -18.01 -44.61 -25.65
CA SER A 163 -17.54 -44.78 -27.03
C SER A 163 -17.17 -46.22 -27.41
N THR A 164 -16.75 -47.05 -26.43
CA THR A 164 -16.27 -48.41 -26.70
C THR A 164 -17.21 -49.52 -26.25
N ILE A 165 -17.96 -49.33 -25.14
CA ILE A 165 -18.84 -50.36 -24.56
C ILE A 165 -20.30 -50.12 -24.94
N PHE A 166 -20.75 -48.86 -25.05
CA PHE A 166 -22.13 -48.51 -25.43
C PHE A 166 -22.22 -47.71 -26.72
N LEU A 167 -22.21 -48.41 -27.86
CA LEU A 167 -22.53 -47.81 -29.16
C LEU A 167 -24.01 -47.40 -29.20
N LEU A 168 -24.32 -46.16 -28.81
CA LEU A 168 -25.67 -45.60 -28.90
C LEU A 168 -26.12 -45.54 -30.36
N GLN A 169 -27.42 -45.65 -30.60
CA GLN A 169 -28.01 -45.65 -31.94
C GLN A 169 -27.69 -44.38 -32.74
N ASP A 170 -27.50 -43.26 -32.04
CA ASP A 170 -27.15 -41.94 -32.58
C ASP A 170 -25.68 -41.55 -32.27
N ALA A 171 -24.87 -42.45 -31.69
CA ALA A 171 -23.45 -42.17 -31.48
C ALA A 171 -22.78 -42.05 -32.84
N GLN A 172 -22.27 -40.86 -33.15
CA GLN A 172 -21.44 -40.67 -34.33
C GLN A 172 -20.26 -41.62 -34.25
N ASN A 173 -20.04 -42.37 -35.32
CA ASN A 173 -18.87 -43.19 -35.46
C ASN A 173 -17.63 -42.31 -35.24
N ILE A 174 -16.67 -42.74 -34.41
CA ILE A 174 -15.43 -42.00 -34.16
C ILE A 174 -14.69 -41.64 -35.47
N PHE A 175 -14.85 -42.46 -36.52
CA PHE A 175 -14.28 -42.24 -37.85
C PHE A 175 -15.07 -41.23 -38.72
N GLU A 176 -16.31 -40.90 -38.33
CA GLU A 176 -17.18 -39.91 -38.98
C GLU A 176 -17.20 -38.57 -38.22
N MET A 177 -16.74 -38.54 -36.96
CA MET A 177 -16.56 -37.30 -36.19
C MET A 177 -15.53 -36.37 -36.82
N GLN A 178 -15.67 -35.07 -36.54
CA GLN A 178 -14.69 -34.08 -36.95
C GLN A 178 -13.32 -34.36 -36.30
N PRO A 179 -12.19 -34.01 -36.96
CA PRO A 179 -10.85 -34.31 -36.45
C PRO A 179 -10.59 -33.78 -35.03
N ALA A 180 -11.15 -32.63 -34.67
CA ALA A 180 -11.00 -32.04 -33.34
C ALA A 180 -11.71 -32.85 -32.25
N GLU A 181 -12.98 -33.22 -32.48
CA GLU A 181 -13.78 -34.02 -31.55
C GLU A 181 -13.20 -35.43 -31.41
N ARG A 182 -12.74 -36.02 -32.52
CA ARG A 182 -12.03 -37.30 -32.52
C ARG A 182 -10.77 -37.24 -31.65
N LEU A 183 -9.99 -36.18 -31.78
CA LEU A 183 -8.77 -36.00 -31.00
C LEU A 183 -9.10 -35.89 -29.50
N GLU A 184 -10.19 -35.24 -29.13
CA GLU A 184 -10.65 -35.14 -27.74
C GLU A 184 -11.05 -36.51 -27.17
N VAL A 185 -11.83 -37.29 -27.91
CA VAL A 185 -12.17 -38.67 -27.50
C VAL A 185 -10.90 -39.51 -27.32
N LEU A 186 -9.94 -39.43 -28.25
CA LEU A 186 -8.67 -40.15 -28.14
C LEU A 186 -7.83 -39.67 -26.96
N LYS A 187 -7.80 -38.35 -26.69
CA LYS A 187 -7.14 -37.80 -25.50
C LYS A 187 -7.75 -38.35 -24.21
N ASN A 188 -9.07 -38.54 -24.17
CA ASN A 188 -9.76 -39.14 -23.03
C ASN A 188 -9.42 -40.63 -22.90
N VAL A 189 -9.39 -41.37 -24.02
CA VAL A 189 -9.01 -42.79 -24.06
C VAL A 189 -7.59 -43.04 -23.60
N PHE A 190 -6.65 -42.19 -24.02
CA PHE A 190 -5.23 -42.35 -23.69
C PHE A 190 -4.80 -41.57 -22.44
N GLY A 191 -5.73 -40.92 -21.72
CA GLY A 191 -5.41 -40.14 -20.52
C GLY A 191 -4.52 -38.93 -20.78
N LEU A 192 -4.59 -38.33 -21.98
CA LEU A 192 -3.74 -37.22 -22.41
C LEU A 192 -4.31 -35.84 -22.04
N LEU A 193 -5.51 -35.76 -21.44
CA LEU A 193 -6.10 -34.49 -20.99
C LEU A 193 -5.16 -33.71 -20.04
N GLY A 194 -4.47 -34.42 -19.14
CA GLY A 194 -3.53 -33.78 -18.21
C GLY A 194 -2.37 -33.05 -18.91
N ILE A 195 -2.04 -33.41 -20.15
CA ILE A 195 -1.03 -32.70 -20.95
C ILE A 195 -1.56 -31.35 -21.40
N ASP A 196 -2.82 -31.27 -21.84
CA ASP A 196 -3.44 -30.02 -22.25
C ASP A 196 -3.64 -29.08 -21.06
N GLU A 197 -4.09 -29.60 -19.93
CA GLU A 197 -4.21 -28.84 -18.67
C GLU A 197 -2.85 -28.26 -18.24
N SER A 198 -1.81 -29.09 -18.27
CA SER A 198 -0.44 -28.65 -17.96
C SER A 198 0.06 -27.59 -18.93
N LYS A 199 -0.30 -27.69 -20.22
CA LYS A 199 0.08 -26.73 -21.26
C LYS A 199 -0.56 -25.36 -21.02
N GLU A 200 -1.84 -25.30 -20.64
CA GLU A 200 -2.51 -24.04 -20.30
C GLU A 200 -1.93 -23.44 -19.01
N LEU A 201 -1.64 -24.23 -17.98
CA LEU A 201 -0.96 -23.76 -16.77
C LEU A 201 0.42 -23.14 -17.06
N ILE A 202 1.21 -23.76 -17.95
CA ILE A 202 2.52 -23.22 -18.36
C ILE A 202 2.36 -21.90 -19.12
N LYS A 203 1.36 -21.82 -20.01
CA LYS A 203 1.06 -20.61 -20.78
C LYS A 203 0.66 -19.44 -19.88
N ASP A 204 -0.12 -19.69 -18.84
CA ASP A 204 -0.51 -18.69 -17.85
C ASP A 204 0.69 -18.19 -17.05
N LYS A 205 1.52 -19.09 -16.51
CA LYS A 205 2.76 -18.70 -15.80
C LYS A 205 3.71 -17.90 -16.69
N ARG A 206 3.84 -18.28 -17.97
CA ARG A 206 4.68 -17.54 -18.93
C ARG A 206 4.17 -16.11 -19.12
N ASN A 207 2.85 -15.92 -19.21
CA ASN A 207 2.26 -14.60 -19.36
C ASN A 207 2.47 -13.75 -18.10
N GLU A 208 2.30 -14.33 -16.90
CA GLU A 208 2.57 -13.66 -15.63
C GLU A 208 4.00 -13.13 -15.54
N ILE A 209 4.99 -14.00 -15.79
CA ILE A 209 6.41 -13.62 -15.78
C ILE A 209 6.68 -12.50 -16.80
N LYS A 210 6.09 -12.57 -17.99
CA LYS A 210 6.22 -11.52 -19.01
C LYS A 210 5.69 -10.17 -18.52
N TYR A 211 4.57 -10.15 -17.80
CA TYR A 211 4.04 -8.91 -17.21
C TYR A 211 4.92 -8.39 -16.08
N GLN A 212 5.43 -9.26 -15.21
CA GLN A 212 6.36 -8.87 -14.16
C GLN A 212 7.64 -8.25 -14.75
N ILE A 213 8.24 -8.88 -15.77
CA ILE A 213 9.42 -8.34 -16.47
C ILE A 213 9.12 -6.95 -17.04
N ARG A 214 7.96 -6.76 -17.68
CA ARG A 214 7.56 -5.45 -18.20
C ARG A 214 7.41 -4.40 -17.10
N ALA A 215 6.85 -4.78 -15.95
CA ALA A 215 6.71 -3.88 -14.81
C ALA A 215 8.09 -3.49 -14.21
N TYR A 216 9.04 -4.43 -14.13
CA TYR A 216 10.41 -4.13 -13.68
C TYR A 216 11.22 -3.33 -14.70
N GLN A 217 10.93 -3.48 -15.99
CA GLN A 217 11.54 -2.67 -17.06
C GLN A 217 10.90 -1.28 -17.21
N ASP A 218 9.79 -1.00 -16.52
CA ASP A 218 9.15 0.30 -16.55
C ASP A 218 9.96 1.32 -15.73
N THR A 219 10.88 2.00 -16.40
CA THR A 219 11.72 3.06 -15.83
C THR A 219 11.03 4.42 -15.82
N SER A 220 9.77 4.53 -16.27
CA SER A 220 9.05 5.80 -16.44
C SER A 220 9.08 6.69 -15.20
N ARG A 221 8.81 6.13 -14.02
CA ARG A 221 8.82 6.87 -12.75
C ARG A 221 10.21 7.41 -12.39
N HIS A 222 11.26 6.67 -12.72
CA HIS A 222 12.63 7.11 -12.49
C HIS A 222 13.07 8.15 -13.52
N GLU A 223 12.61 8.02 -14.77
CA GLU A 223 12.82 9.02 -15.83
C GLU A 223 12.12 10.34 -15.51
N GLU A 224 10.89 10.32 -14.99
CA GLU A 224 10.19 11.53 -14.53
C GLU A 224 10.95 12.24 -13.41
N LYS A 225 11.44 11.49 -12.40
CA LYS A 225 12.28 12.05 -11.33
C LYS A 225 13.56 12.67 -11.89
N MET A 226 14.24 11.98 -12.81
CA MET A 226 15.45 12.48 -13.46
C MET A 226 15.17 13.79 -14.21
N LYS A 227 14.11 13.84 -15.03
CA LYS A 227 13.67 15.06 -15.73
C LYS A 227 13.38 16.21 -14.77
N HIS A 228 12.74 15.93 -13.64
CA HIS A 228 12.47 16.92 -12.60
C HIS A 228 13.77 17.46 -11.97
N TYR A 229 14.76 16.61 -11.68
CA TYR A 229 16.05 17.07 -11.16
C TYR A 229 16.83 17.91 -12.18
N LEU A 230 16.87 17.49 -13.44
CA LEU A 230 17.47 18.27 -14.52
C LEU A 230 16.81 19.65 -14.63
N GLN A 231 15.48 19.72 -14.56
CA GLN A 231 14.76 21.00 -14.58
C GLN A 231 15.13 21.92 -13.42
N ARG A 232 15.29 21.37 -12.22
CA ARG A 232 15.72 22.14 -11.04
C ARG A 232 17.14 22.68 -11.22
N LEU A 233 18.05 21.88 -11.78
CA LEU A 233 19.41 22.30 -12.08
C LEU A 233 19.43 23.43 -13.10
N SER A 234 18.70 23.33 -14.20
CA SER A 234 18.61 24.41 -15.20
C SER A 234 18.00 25.68 -14.63
N THR A 235 16.95 25.56 -13.81
CA THR A 235 16.34 26.71 -13.13
C THR A 235 17.33 27.39 -12.18
N PHE A 236 18.10 26.62 -11.44
CA PHE A 236 19.13 27.14 -10.54
C PHE A 236 20.26 27.83 -11.32
N PHE A 237 20.70 27.24 -12.44
CA PHE A 237 21.68 27.85 -13.32
C PHE A 237 21.19 29.19 -13.89
N GLY A 238 19.96 29.26 -14.39
CA GLY A 238 19.36 30.51 -14.86
C GLY A 238 19.27 31.58 -13.77
N ALA A 239 19.06 31.20 -12.51
CA ALA A 239 19.09 32.14 -11.39
C ALA A 239 20.52 32.67 -11.09
N LEU A 240 21.55 31.84 -11.31
CA LEU A 240 22.96 32.25 -11.17
C LEU A 240 23.42 33.14 -12.33
N GLU A 241 22.90 32.92 -13.54
CA GLU A 241 23.20 33.76 -14.71
C GLU A 241 22.71 35.19 -14.54
N ASN A 242 21.56 35.36 -13.90
CA ASN A 242 20.98 36.67 -13.60
C ASN A 242 21.64 37.37 -12.39
N ASN A 243 22.73 36.80 -11.83
CA ASN A 243 23.41 37.34 -10.65
C ASN A 243 24.83 37.83 -11.00
N ASP A 244 25.06 39.13 -10.86
CA ASP A 244 26.34 39.80 -11.16
C ASP A 244 27.53 39.27 -10.34
N LEU A 245 27.28 38.53 -9.24
CA LEU A 245 28.32 37.99 -8.37
C LEU A 245 29.01 36.74 -8.95
N THR A 246 28.39 36.03 -9.90
CA THR A 246 28.87 34.71 -10.37
C THR A 246 29.17 34.64 -11.87
N THR A 247 29.03 35.75 -12.61
CA THR A 247 29.06 35.81 -14.07
C THR A 247 30.28 35.13 -14.70
N SER A 248 31.49 35.41 -14.20
CA SER A 248 32.74 34.84 -14.76
C SER A 248 32.89 33.33 -14.60
N GLN A 249 32.20 32.71 -13.64
CA GLN A 249 32.22 31.27 -13.39
C GLN A 249 31.04 30.56 -14.07
N VAL A 250 29.93 31.27 -14.25
CA VAL A 250 28.72 30.80 -14.93
C VAL A 250 28.95 30.70 -16.44
N ASP A 251 29.73 31.62 -17.02
CA ASP A 251 30.01 31.64 -18.46
C ASP A 251 30.74 30.37 -18.96
N SER A 252 31.60 29.76 -18.15
CA SER A 252 32.31 28.52 -18.53
C SER A 252 31.43 27.27 -18.51
N ALA A 253 30.30 27.29 -17.81
CA ALA A 253 29.37 26.16 -17.72
C ALA A 253 28.12 26.33 -18.61
N LYS A 254 28.01 27.47 -19.29
CA LYS A 254 26.84 27.88 -20.08
C LYS A 254 26.54 26.95 -21.25
N GLU A 255 27.58 26.52 -21.96
CA GLU A 255 27.47 25.57 -23.07
C GLU A 255 26.96 24.20 -22.57
N ILE A 256 27.48 23.72 -21.43
CA ILE A 256 27.12 22.43 -20.84
C ILE A 256 25.64 22.42 -20.41
N PHE A 257 25.17 23.47 -19.74
CA PHE A 257 23.77 23.55 -19.31
C PHE A 257 22.81 23.76 -20.49
N SER A 258 23.23 24.47 -21.54
CA SER A 258 22.47 24.59 -22.79
C SER A 258 22.32 23.24 -23.51
N GLU A 259 23.38 22.44 -23.55
CA GLU A 259 23.34 21.08 -24.10
C GLU A 259 22.41 20.17 -23.28
N LEU A 260 22.51 20.21 -21.94
CA LEU A 260 21.63 19.46 -21.04
C LEU A 260 20.15 19.82 -21.21
N ASP A 261 19.82 21.10 -21.35
CA ASP A 261 18.45 21.55 -21.60
C ASP A 261 17.91 21.07 -22.95
N SER A 262 18.76 21.06 -23.99
CA SER A 262 18.38 20.56 -25.31
C SER A 262 18.15 19.04 -25.35
N LEU A 263 18.82 18.30 -24.47
CA LEU A 263 18.77 16.84 -24.39
C LEU A 263 17.73 16.33 -23.37
N LYS A 264 17.31 17.15 -22.41
CA LYS A 264 16.42 16.81 -21.29
C LYS A 264 15.20 15.96 -21.68
N ASP A 265 14.55 16.29 -22.79
CA ASP A 265 13.33 15.59 -23.22
C ASP A 265 13.60 14.24 -23.91
N LYS A 266 14.84 14.03 -24.38
CA LYS A 266 15.30 12.83 -25.10
C LYS A 266 16.12 11.87 -24.24
N LEU A 267 16.41 12.23 -22.99
CA LEU A 267 17.21 11.41 -22.07
C LEU A 267 16.39 10.24 -21.50
N SER A 268 16.91 9.03 -21.68
CA SER A 268 16.49 7.84 -20.92
C SER A 268 17.52 7.53 -19.84
N ILE A 269 17.05 7.07 -18.68
CA ILE A 269 17.92 6.78 -17.53
C ILE A 269 18.97 5.70 -17.83
N GLN A 270 18.73 4.84 -18.82
CA GLN A 270 19.65 3.77 -19.22
C GLN A 270 20.92 4.29 -19.91
N ASN A 271 20.87 5.47 -20.53
CA ASN A 271 21.97 6.07 -21.30
C ASN A 271 22.42 7.42 -20.73
N PHE A 272 21.95 7.78 -19.53
CA PHE A 272 22.25 9.06 -18.92
C PHE A 272 23.60 9.01 -18.20
N SER A 273 24.51 9.92 -18.59
CA SER A 273 25.76 10.20 -17.88
C SER A 273 25.90 11.71 -17.74
N LEU A 274 26.21 12.17 -16.53
CA LEU A 274 26.56 13.57 -16.28
C LEU A 274 28.02 13.81 -16.68
N ASP A 275 28.27 14.91 -17.37
CA ASP A 275 29.63 15.34 -17.70
C ASP A 275 30.40 15.65 -16.40
N LYS A 276 31.67 15.24 -16.35
CA LYS A 276 32.60 15.54 -15.26
C LYS A 276 32.76 17.06 -15.07
N ALA A 277 32.68 17.83 -16.15
CA ALA A 277 32.79 19.29 -16.12
C ALA A 277 31.69 19.96 -15.25
N LEU A 278 30.52 19.32 -15.08
CA LEU A 278 29.48 19.82 -14.17
C LEU A 278 29.89 19.71 -12.70
N PHE A 279 30.63 18.66 -12.34
CA PHE A 279 31.13 18.50 -10.98
C PHE A 279 32.23 19.52 -10.69
N ASP A 280 33.08 19.80 -11.68
CA ASP A 280 34.18 20.76 -11.56
C ASP A 280 33.66 22.21 -11.45
N PHE A 281 32.49 22.53 -12.01
CA PHE A 281 31.83 23.84 -11.88
C PHE A 281 31.30 24.13 -10.47
N ILE A 282 30.89 23.12 -9.70
CA ILE A 282 30.20 23.31 -8.41
C ILE A 282 31.15 23.89 -7.33
N ALA A 283 32.38 23.38 -7.25
CA ALA A 283 33.30 23.76 -6.17
C ALA A 283 33.68 25.25 -6.18
N PRO A 284 34.05 25.87 -7.33
CA PRO A 284 34.35 27.31 -7.38
C PRO A 284 33.16 28.21 -7.02
N VAL A 285 31.94 27.82 -7.36
CA VAL A 285 30.72 28.58 -7.04
C VAL A 285 30.43 28.52 -5.54
N GLN A 286 30.58 27.34 -4.92
CA GLN A 286 30.41 27.18 -3.48
C GLN A 286 31.42 28.00 -2.68
N GLU A 287 32.69 28.02 -3.12
CA GLU A 287 33.74 28.79 -2.47
C GLU A 287 33.43 30.30 -2.50
N LYS A 288 33.02 30.83 -3.67
CA LYS A 288 32.67 32.25 -3.79
C LYS A 288 31.41 32.61 -2.99
N LEU A 289 30.42 31.73 -2.95
CA LEU A 289 29.22 31.92 -2.13
C LEU A 289 29.57 31.97 -0.64
N ALA A 290 30.45 31.09 -0.17
CA ALA A 290 30.92 31.08 1.21
C ALA A 290 31.66 32.38 1.58
N GLN A 291 32.52 32.88 0.67
CA GLN A 291 33.23 34.15 0.85
C GLN A 291 32.26 35.33 0.97
N GLU A 292 31.24 35.42 0.09
CA GLU A 292 30.24 36.49 0.16
C GLU A 292 29.32 36.37 1.38
N GLN A 293 28.96 35.15 1.79
CA GLN A 293 28.24 34.93 3.06
C GLN A 293 29.05 35.42 4.25
N GLN A 294 30.36 35.15 4.28
CA GLN A 294 31.23 35.64 5.35
C GLN A 294 31.30 37.16 5.37
N LYS A 295 31.48 37.82 4.21
CA LYS A 295 31.44 39.29 4.10
C LYS A 295 30.11 39.87 4.58
N TYR A 296 29.00 39.23 4.23
CA TYR A 296 27.67 39.66 4.68
C TYR A 296 27.52 39.55 6.20
N GLN A 297 27.98 38.45 6.81
CA GLN A 297 27.93 38.29 8.27
C GLN A 297 28.81 39.33 9.00
N GLN A 298 29.96 39.68 8.44
CA GLN A 298 30.82 40.75 8.96
C GLN A 298 30.08 42.10 8.92
N LYS A 299 29.54 42.49 7.76
CA LYS A 299 28.74 43.73 7.63
C LYS A 299 27.51 43.74 8.54
N LYS A 300 26.85 42.61 8.73
CA LYS A 300 25.71 42.49 9.65
C LYS A 300 26.13 42.74 11.09
N THR A 301 27.30 42.24 11.48
CA THR A 301 27.88 42.46 12.82
C THR A 301 28.24 43.94 13.00
N GLU A 302 28.91 44.53 12.02
CA GLU A 302 29.23 45.97 12.01
C GLU A 302 27.97 46.83 12.15
N PHE A 303 26.92 46.50 11.39
CA PHE A 303 25.64 47.19 11.48
C PHE A 303 24.98 47.04 12.85
N GLY A 304 25.08 45.86 13.48
CA GLY A 304 24.63 45.64 14.85
C GLY A 304 25.34 46.54 15.86
N VAL A 305 26.67 46.68 15.73
CA VAL A 305 27.46 47.59 16.58
C VAL A 305 27.03 49.05 16.37
N TYR A 306 26.81 49.48 15.12
CA TYR A 306 26.30 50.84 14.85
C TYR A 306 24.92 51.06 15.45
N GLN A 307 24.02 50.07 15.43
CA GLN A 307 22.72 50.19 16.07
C GLN A 307 22.83 50.34 17.60
N GLU A 308 23.70 49.59 18.26
CA GLU A 308 23.95 49.73 19.70
C GLU A 308 24.54 51.11 20.05
N GLN A 309 25.45 51.63 19.22
CA GLN A 309 25.99 52.98 19.37
C GLN A 309 24.89 54.05 19.24
N ILE A 310 24.00 53.92 18.24
CA ILE A 310 22.86 54.84 18.07
C ILE A 310 21.95 54.81 19.30
N GLN A 311 21.64 53.64 19.87
CA GLN A 311 20.84 53.54 21.08
C GLN A 311 21.52 54.20 22.29
N THR A 312 22.84 54.02 22.41
CA THR A 312 23.63 54.63 23.48
C THR A 312 23.61 56.16 23.36
N PHE A 313 23.83 56.71 22.16
CA PHE A 313 23.75 58.15 21.93
C PHE A 313 22.35 58.72 22.20
N ASN A 314 21.29 58.03 21.78
CA ASN A 314 19.92 58.46 22.08
C ASN A 314 19.65 58.53 23.59
N THR A 315 20.17 57.57 24.35
CA THR A 315 20.06 57.56 25.82
C THR A 315 20.82 58.74 26.43
N GLN A 316 22.02 59.04 25.91
CA GLN A 316 22.80 60.20 26.35
C GLN A 316 22.08 61.52 26.03
N ILE A 317 21.53 61.68 24.83
CA ILE A 317 20.74 62.86 24.43
C ILE A 317 19.56 63.05 25.39
N GLN A 318 18.79 62.00 25.67
CA GLN A 318 17.67 62.07 26.62
C GLN A 318 18.12 62.52 28.02
N SER A 319 19.26 62.02 28.51
CA SER A 319 19.81 62.45 29.80
C SER A 319 20.22 63.93 29.81
N GLN A 320 20.80 64.42 28.71
CA GLN A 320 21.19 65.82 28.57
C GLN A 320 19.97 66.74 28.49
N ASP A 321 18.93 66.34 27.77
CA ASP A 321 17.65 67.07 27.72
C ASP A 321 17.00 67.19 29.10
N GLN A 322 17.04 66.12 29.91
CA GLN A 322 16.57 66.17 31.30
C GLN A 322 17.38 67.16 32.14
N GLN A 323 18.71 67.18 32.00
CA GLN A 323 19.57 68.14 32.69
C GLN A 323 19.26 69.58 32.26
N LEU A 324 19.12 69.83 30.96
CA LEU A 324 18.76 71.15 30.42
C LEU A 324 17.40 71.61 30.94
N SER A 325 16.40 70.74 31.00
CA SER A 325 15.09 71.08 31.57
C SER A 325 15.18 71.46 33.05
N THR A 326 16.04 70.78 33.81
CA THR A 326 16.26 71.05 35.24
C THR A 326 16.96 72.38 35.43
N LEU A 327 17.99 72.67 34.62
CA LEU A 327 18.68 73.95 34.62
C LEU A 327 17.77 75.10 34.21
N SER A 328 16.91 74.90 33.20
CA SER A 328 15.92 75.89 32.77
C SER A 328 14.93 76.22 33.89
N ARG A 329 14.43 75.22 34.63
CA ARG A 329 13.60 75.45 35.83
C ARG A 329 14.34 76.22 36.91
N LYS A 330 15.62 75.91 37.16
CA LYS A 330 16.46 76.66 38.12
C LYS A 330 16.62 78.11 37.69
N LEU A 331 16.93 78.36 36.41
CA LEU A 331 17.01 79.71 35.85
C LEU A 331 15.71 80.49 36.04
N GLN A 332 14.57 79.88 35.73
CA GLN A 332 13.27 80.50 35.92
C GLN A 332 12.98 80.83 37.40
N SER A 333 13.38 79.94 38.32
CA SER A 333 13.28 80.22 39.76
C SER A 333 14.18 81.37 40.22
N LEU A 334 15.41 81.45 39.69
CA LEU A 334 16.33 82.55 39.96
C LEU A 334 15.84 83.88 39.39
N GLU A 335 15.27 83.88 38.18
CA GLU A 335 14.64 85.07 37.60
C GLU A 335 13.45 85.55 38.44
N THR A 336 12.65 84.62 38.98
CA THR A 336 11.53 84.95 39.87
C THR A 336 12.04 85.56 41.18
N LEU A 337 13.10 84.98 41.77
CA LEU A 337 13.76 85.53 42.95
C LEU A 337 14.35 86.93 42.68
N LEU A 338 15.01 87.13 41.53
CA LEU A 338 15.56 88.42 41.10
C LEU A 338 14.46 89.49 40.94
N LYS A 339 13.30 89.13 40.37
CA LYS A 339 12.14 90.05 40.30
C LYS A 339 11.59 90.41 41.68
N GLY A 340 11.74 89.53 42.67
CA GLY A 340 11.35 89.78 44.06
C GLY A 340 12.31 90.65 44.87
N ILE A 341 13.53 90.91 44.37
CA ILE A 341 14.49 91.79 45.02
C ILE A 341 14.08 93.25 44.77
N ASN A 342 13.71 93.97 45.83
CA ASN A 342 13.48 95.41 45.77
C ASN A 342 14.83 96.16 45.76
N PRO A 343 15.20 96.85 44.66
CA PRO A 343 16.48 97.56 44.55
C PRO A 343 16.65 98.68 45.59
N GLU A 344 15.55 99.31 46.01
CA GLU A 344 15.59 100.36 47.04
C GLU A 344 15.98 99.80 48.41
N PHE A 345 15.50 98.60 48.75
CA PHE A 345 15.81 97.94 50.02
C PHE A 345 17.28 97.49 50.08
N VAL A 346 17.83 97.01 48.96
CA VAL A 346 19.27 96.72 48.82
C VAL A 346 20.11 97.99 48.94
N GLY A 347 19.62 99.12 48.39
CA GLY A 347 20.24 100.43 48.55
C GLY A 347 20.28 100.90 50.01
N GLN A 348 19.21 100.67 50.78
CA GLN A 348 19.16 100.94 52.22
C GLN A 348 20.19 100.09 52.99
N LEU A 349 20.22 98.77 52.77
CA LEU A 349 21.20 97.88 53.40
C LEU A 349 22.65 98.23 53.05
N ARG A 350 22.92 98.69 51.82
CA ARG A 350 24.25 99.19 51.43
C ARG A 350 24.63 100.44 52.21
N LYS A 351 23.73 101.41 52.35
CA LYS A 351 23.97 102.61 53.18
C LYS A 351 24.23 102.24 54.63
N GLU A 352 23.48 101.30 55.18
CA GLU A 352 23.66 100.80 56.54
C GLU A 352 25.04 100.13 56.72
N LYS A 353 25.45 99.27 55.76
CA LYS A 353 26.80 98.69 55.71
C LYS A 353 27.90 99.76 55.62
N THR A 354 27.75 100.78 54.77
CA THR A 354 28.75 101.86 54.67
C THR A 354 28.86 102.65 55.96
N THR A 355 27.73 102.84 56.67
CA THR A 355 27.71 103.50 57.98
C THR A 355 28.51 102.70 58.99
N LEU A 356 28.26 101.38 59.09
CA LEU A 356 28.99 100.46 59.96
C LEU A 356 30.50 100.40 59.63
N ILE A 357 30.88 100.40 58.35
CA ILE A 357 32.28 100.44 57.93
C ILE A 357 32.96 101.76 58.34
N ASN A 358 32.27 102.90 58.19
CA ASN A 358 32.82 104.19 58.61
C ASN A 358 32.99 104.27 60.13
N ASP A 359 32.07 103.69 60.89
CA ASP A 359 32.20 103.57 62.34
C ASP A 359 33.39 102.67 62.72
N GLN A 360 33.63 101.58 62.00
CA GLN A 360 34.83 100.75 62.17
C GLN A 360 36.12 101.54 61.87
N VAL A 361 36.20 102.29 60.77
CA VAL A 361 37.38 103.11 60.41
C VAL A 361 37.66 104.20 61.45
N LYS A 362 36.61 104.79 62.05
CA LYS A 362 36.79 105.73 63.18
C LYS A 362 37.40 105.06 64.40
N LEU A 363 36.95 103.85 64.73
CA LEU A 363 37.51 103.06 65.84
C LEU A 363 38.97 102.66 65.56
N GLU A 364 39.29 102.27 64.33
CA GLU A 364 40.66 101.93 63.92
C GLU A 364 41.62 103.14 63.95
N ASN A 365 41.16 104.32 63.53
CA ASN A 365 41.96 105.55 63.62
C ASN A 365 42.19 106.05 65.06
N GLN A 366 41.30 105.73 66.00
CA GLN A 366 41.52 106.00 67.42
C GLN A 366 42.56 105.04 68.05
N ALA A 367 42.75 103.86 67.47
CA ALA A 367 43.74 102.88 67.93
C ALA A 367 45.18 103.18 67.45
N TYR A 368 45.35 104.09 66.49
CA TYR A 368 46.65 104.44 65.91
C TYR A 368 47.28 105.64 66.64
N THR A 369 48.25 105.38 67.52
CA THR A 369 49.04 106.42 68.20
C THR A 369 50.51 106.41 67.74
N PRO A 370 51.19 107.58 67.68
CA PRO A 370 52.58 107.69 67.20
C PRO A 370 53.57 106.76 67.92
N GLN A 371 53.29 106.44 69.19
CA GLN A 371 54.08 105.54 70.02
C GLN A 371 54.16 104.11 69.45
N PHE A 372 53.10 103.65 68.77
CA PHE A 372 53.05 102.33 68.16
C PHE A 372 53.87 102.26 66.86
N GLN A 373 53.91 103.36 66.10
CA GLN A 373 54.74 103.50 64.89
C GLN A 373 56.23 103.49 65.26
N ASP A 374 56.62 104.22 66.30
CA ASP A 374 58.00 104.27 66.78
C ASP A 374 58.47 102.89 67.26
N PHE A 375 57.61 102.15 67.98
CA PHE A 375 57.93 100.78 68.41
C PHE A 375 58.14 99.83 67.23
N TYR A 376 57.24 99.85 66.24
CA TYR A 376 57.36 98.97 65.06
C TYR A 376 58.62 99.28 64.26
N THR A 377 58.93 100.57 64.04
CA THR A 377 60.09 100.98 63.23
C THR A 377 61.41 100.64 63.93
N HIS A 378 61.48 100.73 65.27
CA HIS A 378 62.70 100.44 66.02
C HIS A 378 63.04 98.95 66.08
N TYR A 379 62.03 98.07 66.16
CA TYR A 379 62.23 96.62 66.28
C TYR A 379 62.02 95.82 64.99
N ALA A 380 61.59 96.46 63.88
CA ALA A 380 61.30 95.77 62.61
C ALA A 380 62.50 95.00 62.03
N GLN A 381 63.73 95.54 62.16
CA GLN A 381 64.95 94.86 61.68
C GLN A 381 65.40 93.72 62.60
N GLU A 382 65.18 93.79 63.92
CA GLU A 382 65.55 92.72 64.85
C GLU A 382 64.56 91.53 64.82
N LEU A 383 63.29 91.79 64.49
CA LEU A 383 62.23 90.78 64.51
C LEU A 383 61.86 90.23 63.12
N GLU A 384 62.62 90.59 62.07
CA GLU A 384 62.36 90.22 60.67
C GLU A 384 60.90 90.50 60.22
N LEU A 385 60.31 91.60 60.71
CA LEU A 385 58.93 91.95 60.40
C LEU A 385 58.85 92.67 59.05
N GLN A 386 57.92 92.24 58.19
CA GLN A 386 57.73 92.86 56.87
C GLN A 386 57.27 94.32 57.00
N GLU A 387 57.77 95.16 56.10
CA GLU A 387 57.35 96.56 55.97
C GLU A 387 55.84 96.63 55.72
N ARG A 388 55.11 97.22 56.66
CA ARG A 388 53.67 97.47 56.55
C ARG A 388 53.38 98.95 56.68
N ASN A 389 52.68 99.49 55.68
CA ASN A 389 52.31 100.90 55.60
C ASN A 389 50.96 101.21 56.29
N ASN A 390 50.27 100.20 56.83
CA ASN A 390 49.14 100.34 57.75
C ASN A 390 48.97 99.08 58.63
N PHE A 391 48.22 99.19 59.73
CA PHE A 391 47.89 98.09 60.64
C PHE A 391 46.41 97.68 60.60
N SER A 392 45.72 97.92 59.47
CA SER A 392 44.37 97.38 59.27
C SER A 392 44.46 95.85 59.13
N LEU A 393 43.50 95.13 59.70
CA LEU A 393 43.38 93.66 59.62
C LEU A 393 43.40 93.13 58.18
#